data_AF-A0A941V5D2-F1
#
_entry.id   AF-A0A941V5D2-F1
#
_cell.length_a   1.000
_cell.length_b   1.000
_cell.length_c   1.000
_cell.angle_alpha   90.00
_cell.angle_beta   90.00
_cell.angle_gamma   90.00
#
_symmetry.space_group_name_H-M   'P 1'
#
loop_
_entity.id
_entity.type
_entity.pdbx_description
1 polymer ?
#
loop_
_entity_poly.entity_id
_entity_poly.type
_entity_poly.pdbx_seq_one_letter_code
_entity_poly.pdbx_strand_id
1 'polypeptide(L)'
;MKDGRPTYTYNFLGLKRFTIAGRQRVPVGKATVRYEFAYDGGGIGKGGTGTLFVNGRKVAEGRIEHTQGMVFSVDEGTDVGRDGETPVVENYGIPAPFAFTGKIDKVTIDLMKVDKSVDAEENRGRTDLVQKRTMAD
;
A
#
# COMPACT_ATOMS: atom_id res chain seq x y z
N MET A 1 -5.72 5.55 10.30
CA MET A 1 -6.33 4.90 11.49
C MET A 1 -7.82 5.19 11.48
N LYS A 2 -8.68 4.22 11.80
CA LYS A 2 -10.13 4.45 11.97
C LYS A 2 -10.54 4.00 13.37
N ASP A 3 -11.08 4.91 14.18
CA ASP A 3 -11.48 4.64 15.57
C ASP A 3 -10.36 4.04 16.45
N GLY A 4 -9.13 4.48 16.21
CA GLY A 4 -7.92 3.98 16.88
C GLY A 4 -7.40 2.64 16.35
N ARG A 5 -8.00 2.09 15.29
CA ARG A 5 -7.61 0.81 14.68
C ARG A 5 -6.70 1.05 13.46
N PRO A 6 -5.65 0.24 13.28
CA PRO A 6 -4.81 0.31 12.09
C PRO A 6 -5.61 -0.18 10.89
N THR A 7 -5.50 0.55 9.79
CA THR A 7 -6.25 0.26 8.56
C THR A 7 -5.39 0.67 7.38
N TYR A 8 -5.29 -0.22 6.41
CA TYR A 8 -4.65 0.01 5.12
C TYR A 8 -5.72 -0.16 4.03
N THR A 9 -5.76 0.77 3.07
CA THR A 9 -6.62 0.66 1.90
C THR A 9 -5.77 0.82 0.66
N TYR A 10 -5.83 -0.16 -0.23
CA TYR A 10 -5.27 -0.06 -1.59
C TYR A 10 -6.38 0.38 -2.55
N ASN A 11 -6.12 1.44 -3.32
CA ASN A 11 -7.00 1.89 -4.39
C ASN A 11 -6.44 1.44 -5.74
N PHE A 12 -7.14 0.52 -6.40
CA PHE A 12 -6.83 0.11 -7.77
C PHE A 12 -7.62 0.99 -8.75
N LEU A 13 -7.09 2.18 -9.03
CA LEU A 13 -7.59 3.13 -10.04
C LEU A 13 -9.09 3.46 -9.90
N GLY A 14 -9.62 3.46 -8.67
CA GLY A 14 -11.06 3.63 -8.40
C GLY A 14 -11.93 2.44 -8.78
N LEU A 15 -11.41 1.46 -9.53
CA LEU A 15 -12.13 0.26 -9.96
C LEU A 15 -12.41 -0.69 -8.78
N LYS A 16 -11.44 -0.80 -7.87
CA LYS A 16 -11.58 -1.63 -6.67
C LYS A 16 -10.76 -1.07 -5.52
N ARG A 17 -11.33 -1.18 -4.32
CA ARG A 17 -10.63 -0.88 -3.07
C ARG A 17 -10.46 -2.14 -2.25
N PHE A 18 -9.26 -2.35 -1.74
CA PHE A 18 -8.94 -3.47 -0.85
C PHE A 18 -8.60 -2.90 0.52
N THR A 19 -9.43 -3.17 1.52
CA THR A 19 -9.22 -2.65 2.87
C THR A 19 -8.86 -3.78 3.83
N ILE A 20 -7.74 -3.60 4.52
CA ILE A 20 -7.23 -4.50 5.55
C ILE A 20 -7.28 -3.73 6.87
N ALA A 21 -8.13 -4.17 7.80
CA ALA A 21 -8.41 -3.43 9.03
C ALA A 21 -8.21 -4.30 10.28
N GLY A 22 -7.41 -3.79 11.22
CA GLY A 22 -7.24 -4.38 12.54
C GLY A 22 -8.54 -4.35 13.35
N ARG A 23 -8.78 -5.41 14.12
CA ARG A 23 -9.93 -5.49 15.04
C ARG A 23 -9.66 -4.88 16.42
N GLN A 24 -8.44 -4.48 16.70
CA GLN A 24 -8.05 -3.93 17.99
C GLN A 24 -7.53 -2.52 17.83
N ARG A 25 -7.78 -1.69 18.85
CA ARG A 25 -7.18 -0.37 18.94
C ARG A 25 -5.68 -0.51 19.18
N VAL A 26 -4.90 0.38 18.60
CA VAL A 26 -3.49 0.54 19.00
C VAL A 26 -3.44 1.00 20.46
N PRO A 27 -2.56 0.42 21.29
CA PRO A 27 -2.40 0.84 22.67
C PRO A 27 -2.08 2.34 22.79
N VAL A 28 -2.53 2.96 23.87
CA VAL A 28 -2.14 4.34 24.19
C VAL A 28 -0.64 4.40 24.49
N GLY A 29 0.04 5.45 24.01
CA GLY A 29 1.47 5.64 24.18
C GLY A 29 2.29 5.19 22.97
N LYS A 30 3.55 4.82 23.21
CA LYS A 30 4.48 4.44 22.13
C LYS A 30 4.04 3.11 21.52
N ALA A 31 3.87 3.11 20.20
CA ALA A 31 3.53 1.91 19.44
C ALA A 31 4.21 1.92 18.07
N THR A 32 4.49 0.73 17.54
CA THR A 32 4.93 0.53 16.16
C THR A 32 3.80 -0.09 15.37
N VAL A 33 3.35 0.60 14.33
CA VAL A 33 2.44 0.05 13.31
C VAL A 33 3.29 -0.29 12.09
N ARG A 34 3.18 -1.53 11.61
CA ARG A 34 3.90 -2.01 10.43
C ARG A 34 2.91 -2.62 9.45
N TYR A 35 3.09 -2.30 8.18
CA TYR A 35 2.40 -2.95 7.07
C TYR A 35 3.44 -3.69 6.24
N GLU A 36 3.13 -4.93 5.86
CA GLU A 36 3.93 -5.72 4.95
C GLU A 36 3.08 -6.11 3.76
N PHE A 37 3.66 -6.08 2.57
CA PHE A 37 3.03 -6.56 1.36
C PHE A 37 3.89 -7.66 0.75
N ALA A 38 3.46 -8.90 0.92
CA ALA A 38 4.06 -10.06 0.28
C ALA A 38 3.53 -10.16 -1.14
N TYR A 39 4.24 -9.57 -2.09
CA TYR A 39 3.93 -9.66 -3.52
C TYR A 39 4.01 -11.12 -3.99
N ASP A 40 3.05 -11.55 -4.79
CA ASP A 40 3.03 -12.94 -5.27
C ASP A 40 4.15 -13.24 -6.27
N GLY A 41 4.61 -12.21 -6.97
CA GLY A 41 5.46 -12.39 -8.13
C GLY A 41 4.73 -12.97 -9.34
N GLY A 42 5.50 -13.49 -10.31
CA GLY A 42 4.92 -14.06 -11.53
C GLY A 42 4.53 -13.02 -12.59
N GLY A 43 5.26 -11.90 -12.66
CA GLY A 43 5.05 -10.83 -13.63
C GLY A 43 4.51 -9.52 -13.04
N ILE A 44 4.17 -8.56 -13.91
CA ILE A 44 3.78 -7.19 -13.55
C ILE A 44 2.32 -7.10 -13.09
N GLY A 45 2.05 -6.26 -12.09
CA GLY A 45 0.69 -5.91 -11.67
C GLY A 45 -0.04 -7.02 -10.91
N LYS A 46 0.70 -8.02 -10.43
CA LYS A 46 0.14 -9.14 -9.67
C LYS A 46 -0.31 -8.68 -8.29
N GLY A 47 -1.05 -9.56 -7.64
CA GLY A 47 -1.52 -9.32 -6.29
C GLY A 47 -0.46 -9.59 -5.24
N GLY A 48 -0.92 -9.57 -4.01
CA GLY A 48 -0.12 -9.97 -2.86
C GLY A 48 -0.96 -10.04 -1.60
N THR A 49 -0.34 -10.52 -0.53
CA THR A 49 -0.94 -10.55 0.80
C THR A 49 -0.45 -9.35 1.60
N GLY A 50 -1.38 -8.49 2.01
CA GLY A 50 -1.11 -7.39 2.92
C GLY A 50 -1.31 -7.83 4.37
N THR A 51 -0.35 -7.50 5.24
CA THR A 51 -0.41 -7.87 6.66
C THR A 51 -0.10 -6.66 7.53
N LEU A 52 -0.99 -6.39 8.49
CA LEU A 52 -0.82 -5.33 9.48
C LEU A 52 -0.33 -5.90 10.80
N PHE A 53 0.61 -5.19 11.41
CA PHE A 53 1.18 -5.51 12.71
C PHE A 53 1.10 -4.31 13.65
N VAL A 54 0.88 -4.58 14.94
CA VAL A 54 1.02 -3.61 16.03
C VAL A 54 1.98 -4.19 17.05
N ASN A 55 3.07 -3.49 17.34
CA ASN A 55 4.12 -3.95 18.26
C ASN A 55 4.60 -5.37 17.96
N GLY A 56 4.81 -5.67 16.66
CA GLY A 56 5.26 -6.97 16.17
C GLY A 56 4.18 -8.05 16.10
N ARG A 57 2.97 -7.82 16.61
CA ARG A 57 1.86 -8.78 16.57
C ARG A 57 1.00 -8.55 15.35
N LYS A 58 0.73 -9.59 14.56
CA LYS A 58 -0.22 -9.56 13.44
C LYS A 58 -1.62 -9.22 13.97
N VAL A 59 -2.25 -8.19 13.41
CA VAL A 59 -3.58 -7.70 13.82
C VAL A 59 -4.63 -7.77 12.71
N ALA A 60 -4.19 -7.83 11.45
CA ALA A 60 -5.04 -8.07 10.29
C ALA A 60 -4.20 -8.57 9.12
N GLU A 61 -4.86 -9.25 8.20
CA GLU A 61 -4.29 -9.75 6.96
C GLU A 61 -5.40 -9.75 5.91
N GLY A 62 -5.04 -9.49 4.66
CA GLY A 62 -5.99 -9.53 3.57
C GLY A 62 -5.34 -9.57 2.21
N ARG A 63 -6.15 -9.93 1.23
CA ARG A 63 -5.73 -10.15 -0.14
C ARG A 63 -5.93 -8.89 -0.99
N ILE A 64 -4.88 -8.50 -1.72
CA ILE A 64 -4.95 -7.51 -2.79
C ILE A 64 -4.76 -8.29 -4.09
N GLU A 65 -5.80 -8.35 -4.92
CA GLU A 65 -5.77 -9.26 -6.07
C GLU A 65 -4.88 -8.77 -7.21
N HIS A 66 -4.77 -7.44 -7.36
CA HIS A 66 -4.01 -6.81 -8.43
C HIS A 66 -3.40 -5.49 -7.96
N THR A 67 -2.26 -5.15 -8.55
CA THR A 67 -1.57 -3.88 -8.33
C THR A 67 -1.45 -3.09 -9.63
N GLN A 68 -1.26 -1.78 -9.53
CA GLN A 68 -0.93 -0.95 -10.68
C GLN A 68 0.52 -1.22 -11.07
N GLY A 69 0.72 -1.95 -12.17
CA GLY A 69 2.04 -2.48 -12.52
C GLY A 69 2.97 -1.51 -13.29
N MET A 70 2.45 -0.38 -13.76
CA MET A 70 3.18 0.53 -14.66
C MET A 70 3.39 1.92 -14.06
N VAL A 71 2.30 2.64 -13.81
CA VAL A 71 2.34 3.97 -13.21
C VAL A 71 1.59 3.90 -11.89
N PHE A 72 2.19 4.45 -10.83
CA PHE A 72 1.62 4.52 -9.49
C PHE A 72 1.80 5.94 -8.99
N SER A 73 0.78 6.50 -8.32
CA SER A 73 0.82 7.88 -7.79
C SER A 73 0.99 8.94 -8.90
N VAL A 74 0.09 8.92 -9.91
CA VAL A 74 0.18 9.78 -11.10
C VAL A 74 0.07 11.27 -10.74
N ASP A 75 -0.71 11.57 -9.71
CA ASP A 75 -1.13 12.91 -9.30
C ASP A 75 -0.59 13.33 -7.93
N GLU A 76 -0.19 12.39 -7.07
CA GLU A 76 0.16 12.67 -5.67
C GLU A 76 1.48 12.01 -5.21
N GLY A 77 2.09 12.57 -4.17
CA GLY A 77 3.31 12.06 -3.52
C GLY A 77 3.07 11.14 -2.32
N THR A 78 3.91 11.27 -1.29
CA THR A 78 3.79 10.50 -0.03
C THR A 78 3.63 11.45 1.14
N ASP A 79 2.50 11.31 1.84
CA ASP A 79 2.17 12.11 3.01
C ASP A 79 2.37 11.34 4.33
N VAL A 80 2.71 12.08 5.39
CA VAL A 80 2.86 11.55 6.75
C VAL A 80 2.06 12.40 7.73
N GLY A 81 1.12 11.77 8.44
CA GLY A 81 0.35 12.41 9.51
C GLY A 81 -0.93 13.11 9.06
N ARG A 82 -1.07 13.45 7.78
CA ARG A 82 -2.32 13.94 7.18
C ARG A 82 -2.22 13.80 5.67
N ASP A 83 -3.28 13.34 5.03
CA ASP A 83 -3.43 13.38 3.57
C ASP A 83 -3.98 14.76 3.18
N GLY A 84 -3.29 15.43 2.26
CA GLY A 84 -3.57 16.80 1.84
C GLY A 84 -4.54 16.93 0.66
N GLU A 85 -4.81 15.85 -0.07
CA GLU A 85 -5.40 15.94 -1.41
C GLU A 85 -6.62 15.02 -1.58
N THR A 86 -6.59 14.09 -2.55
CA THR A 86 -7.74 13.26 -2.92
C THR A 86 -7.64 11.90 -2.24
N PRO A 87 -8.34 11.68 -1.12
CA PRO A 87 -8.14 10.49 -0.33
C PRO A 87 -8.61 9.23 -1.04
N VAL A 88 -7.81 8.18 -0.88
CA VAL A 88 -8.12 6.84 -1.41
C VAL A 88 -9.41 6.24 -0.82
N VAL A 89 -9.82 6.71 0.35
CA VAL A 89 -11.02 6.29 1.09
C VAL A 89 -12.09 7.37 1.07
N GLU A 90 -13.30 7.00 0.65
CA GLU A 90 -14.42 7.94 0.42
C GLU A 90 -14.84 8.70 1.69
N ASN A 91 -14.64 8.11 2.86
CA ASN A 91 -15.07 8.68 4.14
C ASN A 91 -13.97 9.46 4.88
N TYR A 92 -12.90 9.87 4.19
CA TYR A 92 -11.83 10.70 4.76
C TYR A 92 -12.12 12.21 4.65
N GLY A 93 -12.97 12.62 3.70
CA GLY A 93 -13.42 14.01 3.54
C GLY A 93 -12.37 14.95 2.94
N ILE A 94 -12.85 16.01 2.28
CA ILE A 94 -12.03 17.08 1.69
C ILE A 94 -12.67 18.44 2.06
N PRO A 95 -11.99 19.36 2.77
CA PRO A 95 -10.62 19.26 3.27
C PRO A 95 -10.50 18.18 4.36
N ALA A 96 -9.39 17.44 4.37
CA ALA A 96 -9.15 16.34 5.30
C ALA A 96 -9.19 16.83 6.77
N PRO A 97 -10.19 16.44 7.59
CA PRO A 97 -10.30 16.86 8.98
C PRO A 97 -9.46 15.99 9.93
N PHE A 98 -8.72 15.02 9.40
CA PHE A 98 -8.09 13.94 10.16
C PHE A 98 -6.56 14.09 10.30
N ALA A 99 -6.09 15.29 10.64
CA ALA A 99 -4.70 15.48 11.01
C ALA A 99 -4.34 14.64 12.24
N PHE A 100 -3.23 13.91 12.18
CA PHE A 100 -2.72 13.14 13.31
C PHE A 100 -2.28 14.07 14.44
N THR A 101 -2.82 13.85 15.65
CA THR A 101 -2.60 14.71 16.81
C THR A 101 -1.49 14.22 17.75
N GLY A 102 -0.89 13.06 17.45
CA GLY A 102 0.23 12.51 18.21
C GLY A 102 1.58 12.92 17.62
N LYS A 103 2.64 12.25 18.07
CA LYS A 103 3.99 12.38 17.54
C LYS A 103 4.37 11.15 16.71
N ILE A 104 4.91 11.37 15.52
CA ILE A 104 5.52 10.33 14.69
C ILE A 104 7.04 10.44 14.87
N ASP A 105 7.64 9.46 15.56
CA ASP A 105 9.08 9.49 15.84
C ASP A 105 9.93 9.08 14.62
N LYS A 106 9.44 8.13 13.81
CA LYS A 106 10.16 7.59 12.66
C LYS A 106 9.19 6.95 11.66
N VAL A 107 9.48 7.13 10.37
CA VAL A 107 8.92 6.35 9.27
C VAL A 107 10.06 5.60 8.58
N THR A 108 9.86 4.32 8.31
CA THR A 108 10.81 3.49 7.54
C THR A 108 10.03 2.86 6.40
N ILE A 109 10.62 2.88 5.21
CA ILE A 109 10.13 2.14 4.03
C ILE A 109 11.27 1.22 3.61
N ASP A 110 11.03 -0.07 3.66
CA ASP A 110 11.99 -1.09 3.29
C ASP A 110 11.46 -1.90 2.11
N LEU A 111 12.27 -2.08 1.09
CA LEU A 111 11.99 -3.00 -0.01
C LEU A 111 12.47 -4.39 0.40
N MET A 112 11.53 -5.30 0.64
CA MET A 112 11.86 -6.68 0.96
C MET A 112 12.50 -7.36 -0.26
N LYS A 113 13.49 -8.20 -0.02
CA LYS A 113 14.04 -9.06 -1.06
C LYS A 113 12.95 -10.04 -1.49
N VAL A 114 12.45 -9.88 -2.70
CA VAL A 114 11.62 -10.87 -3.37
C VAL A 114 12.54 -11.95 -3.94
N ASP A 115 12.02 -13.17 -4.14
CA ASP A 115 12.78 -14.24 -4.78
C ASP A 115 13.30 -13.78 -6.16
N LYS A 116 14.57 -14.03 -6.49
CA LYS A 116 15.17 -13.58 -7.76
C LYS A 116 14.43 -14.07 -9.01
N SER A 117 13.73 -15.21 -8.91
CA SER A 117 12.90 -15.73 -10.01
C SER A 117 11.69 -14.83 -10.28
N VAL A 118 11.13 -14.21 -9.25
CA VAL A 118 10.04 -13.23 -9.34
C VAL A 118 10.50 -11.96 -10.05
N ASP A 119 11.66 -11.43 -9.66
CA ASP A 119 12.24 -10.22 -10.26
C ASP A 119 12.55 -10.39 -11.76
N ALA A 120 12.99 -11.58 -12.17
CA ALA A 120 13.35 -11.88 -13.56
C ALA A 120 12.14 -11.96 -14.50
N GLU A 121 10.97 -12.38 -14.00
CA GLU A 121 9.74 -12.43 -14.80
C GLU A 121 9.10 -11.04 -14.92
N GLU A 122 9.14 -10.23 -13.86
CA GLU A 122 8.68 -8.83 -13.90
C GLU A 122 9.51 -7.98 -14.87
N ASN A 123 10.85 -8.11 -14.84
CA ASN A 123 11.73 -7.35 -15.72
C ASN A 123 11.58 -7.73 -17.20
N ARG A 124 11.34 -9.01 -17.50
CA ARG A 124 11.00 -9.46 -18.87
C ARG A 124 9.68 -8.86 -19.32
N GLY A 125 8.66 -8.91 -18.47
CA GLY A 125 7.37 -8.27 -18.75
C GLY A 125 7.50 -6.77 -19.06
N ARG A 126 8.38 -6.04 -18.36
CA ARG A 126 8.58 -4.59 -18.61
C ARG A 126 9.21 -4.36 -19.97
N THR A 127 10.20 -5.19 -20.31
CA THR A 127 10.92 -5.11 -21.59
C THR A 127 10.00 -5.42 -22.77
N ASP A 128 9.19 -6.47 -22.67
CA ASP A 128 8.25 -6.88 -23.73
C ASP A 128 7.17 -5.82 -23.97
N LEU A 129 6.67 -5.17 -22.90
CA LEU A 129 5.69 -4.09 -23.00
C LEU A 129 6.27 -2.85 -23.69
N VAL A 130 7.52 -2.49 -23.37
CA VAL A 130 8.22 -1.38 -24.04
C VAL A 130 8.42 -1.70 -25.52
N GLN A 131 8.90 -2.90 -25.86
CA GLN A 131 9.11 -3.31 -27.25
C GLN A 131 7.81 -3.34 -28.05
N LYS A 132 6.71 -3.88 -27.50
CA LYS A 132 5.40 -3.87 -28.19
C LYS A 132 4.89 -2.46 -28.44
N ARG A 133 5.13 -1.52 -27.53
CA ARG A 133 4.75 -0.12 -27.71
C ARG A 133 5.58 0.56 -28.81
N THR A 134 6.90 0.34 -28.84
CA THR A 134 7.78 0.88 -29.90
C THR A 134 7.44 0.33 -31.30
N MET A 135 6.88 -0.87 -31.39
CA MET A 135 6.51 -1.51 -32.67
C MET A 135 5.08 -1.20 -33.12
N ALA A 136 4.29 -0.51 -32.28
CA ALA A 136 2.91 -0.11 -32.57
C ALA A 136 2.77 1.38 -32.95
N ASP A 137 3.84 2.15 -32.82
CA ASP A 137 3.99 3.54 -33.30
C ASP A 137 4.68 3.55 -34.68
#